data_AF-M7Z3H4-F1
#
_entry.id   AF-M7Z3H4-F1
#
_cell.length_a   1.000
_cell.length_b   1.000
_cell.length_c   1.000
_cell.angle_alpha   90.00
_cell.angle_beta   90.00
_cell.angle_gamma   90.00
#
_symmetry.space_group_name_H-M   'P 1'
#
loop_
_entity.id
_entity.type
_entity.pdbx_description
1 polymer ?
#
loop_
_entity_poly.entity_id
_entity_poly.type
_entity_poly.pdbx_seq_one_letter_code
_entity_poly.pdbx_strand_id
1 'polypeptide(L)'
;MEVGEMDDVQAVGEQVISSRGGSVLGKKTILKSDHFPGCQNKRLTPHIDGAPNYRQAGSLRVHGVAMPTMEGIVNVLNHIGAQKKGKQTRVLWHSLREEPVIYINGRPFVLRDAERPFSNLEYTGINRERVEQMEFRLKEDILQEASRYGNKILVTDELPNGQMVDQWESVMSDTVKTPLEVYEELQHQGYLVDYERVPITDEKAPKEGDFDNLLVGNTFSRDCILRRQSAIAIIKILRLESIPRTSSIGKVFYAGNDLDDYSPSSEEAILRGEYAVIRSLGGVEGKRQVDKVIDKCDSMQNLREAIATYRNSTLRQPDEMKREASLSFFVEYLERYYFLICFAVYVHSVALTLLLGSLHVQDIGA
;
A
#
# COMPACT_ATOMS: atom_id res chain seq x y z
N MET A 1 -20.38 21.87 21.53
CA MET A 1 -21.62 21.71 20.78
C MET A 1 -22.67 21.23 21.75
N GLU A 2 -23.78 21.95 21.84
CA GLU A 2 -24.91 21.58 22.70
C GLU A 2 -25.62 20.35 22.12
N VAL A 3 -26.27 19.55 22.98
CA VAL A 3 -26.91 18.28 22.61
C VAL A 3 -27.95 18.45 21.49
N GLY A 4 -28.62 19.61 21.42
CA GLY A 4 -29.59 19.92 20.35
C GLY A 4 -28.99 20.20 18.96
N GLU A 5 -27.75 20.70 18.88
CA GLU A 5 -27.07 20.90 17.58
C GLU A 5 -26.61 19.56 16.97
N MET A 6 -26.30 18.56 17.80
CA MET A 6 -25.87 17.23 17.32
C MET A 6 -27.00 16.45 16.66
N ASP A 7 -28.22 16.48 17.23
CA ASP A 7 -29.38 15.78 16.68
C ASP A 7 -29.82 16.40 15.33
N ASP A 8 -29.73 17.72 15.19
CA ASP A 8 -30.04 18.43 13.93
C ASP A 8 -29.02 18.11 12.83
N VAL A 9 -27.72 18.01 13.15
CA VAL A 9 -26.68 17.63 12.18
C VAL A 9 -26.88 16.19 11.70
N GLN A 10 -27.29 15.27 12.57
CA GLN A 10 -27.47 13.87 12.22
C GLN A 10 -28.68 13.65 11.32
N ALA A 11 -29.83 14.28 11.62
CA ALA A 11 -31.02 14.19 10.76
C ALA A 11 -30.81 14.85 9.39
N VAL A 12 -30.13 16.00 9.34
CA VAL A 12 -29.74 16.66 8.09
C VAL A 12 -28.70 15.80 7.33
N GLY A 13 -27.80 15.14 8.06
CA GLY A 13 -26.76 14.29 7.49
C GLY A 13 -27.32 13.14 6.66
N GLU A 14 -28.29 12.40 7.19
CA GLU A 14 -28.97 11.32 6.44
C GLU A 14 -29.66 11.83 5.17
N GLN A 15 -30.28 13.01 5.22
CA GLN A 15 -30.89 13.63 4.06
C GLN A 15 -29.85 14.04 3.01
N VAL A 16 -28.72 14.60 3.43
CA VAL A 16 -27.61 14.95 2.52
C VAL A 16 -27.07 13.68 1.86
N ILE A 17 -26.71 12.67 2.65
CA ILE A 17 -26.15 11.39 2.18
C ILE A 17 -27.08 10.68 1.18
N SER A 18 -28.40 10.71 1.43
CA SER A 18 -29.40 10.09 0.55
C SER A 18 -29.69 10.91 -0.72
N SER A 19 -29.44 12.21 -0.70
CA SER A 19 -29.67 13.13 -1.83
C SER A 19 -28.44 13.41 -2.69
N ARG A 20 -27.25 12.92 -2.30
CA ARG A 20 -26.01 13.01 -3.09
C ARG A 20 -26.24 12.53 -4.52
N GLY A 21 -25.72 13.30 -5.48
CA GLY A 21 -25.93 13.08 -6.91
C GLY A 21 -24.68 13.27 -7.76
N GLY A 22 -23.51 13.26 -7.13
CA GLY A 22 -22.23 13.32 -7.82
C GLY A 22 -21.95 12.06 -8.63
N SER A 23 -21.03 12.18 -9.58
CA SER A 23 -20.60 11.05 -10.43
C SER A 23 -19.78 10.00 -9.68
N VAL A 24 -19.10 10.42 -8.61
CA VAL A 24 -18.32 9.61 -7.67
C VAL A 24 -18.89 9.77 -6.25
N LEU A 25 -19.17 11.00 -5.81
CA LEU A 25 -19.86 11.28 -4.54
C LEU A 25 -21.37 11.06 -4.70
N GLY A 26 -21.75 9.78 -4.77
CA GLY A 26 -23.12 9.35 -5.05
C GLY A 26 -23.97 9.11 -3.81
N LYS A 27 -25.23 8.72 -4.02
CA LYS A 27 -26.17 8.33 -2.95
C LYS A 27 -25.57 7.26 -2.04
N LYS A 28 -25.91 7.33 -0.75
CA LYS A 28 -25.47 6.35 0.28
C LYS A 28 -23.94 6.27 0.44
N THR A 29 -23.21 7.30 0.01
CA THR A 29 -21.77 7.37 0.24
C THR A 29 -21.44 8.45 1.26
N ILE A 30 -20.38 8.24 2.03
CA ILE A 30 -19.82 9.20 2.99
C ILE A 30 -18.37 9.54 2.61
N LEU A 31 -17.92 10.74 3.02
CA LEU A 31 -16.51 11.13 2.97
C LEU A 31 -15.90 10.88 4.35
N LYS A 32 -15.35 9.68 4.53
CA LYS A 32 -14.77 9.28 5.82
C LYS A 32 -13.35 9.80 5.95
N SER A 33 -13.01 10.39 7.09
CA SER A 33 -11.62 10.73 7.42
C SER A 33 -10.77 9.46 7.42
N ASP A 34 -9.70 9.50 6.66
CA ASP A 34 -8.74 8.42 6.52
C ASP A 34 -7.65 8.48 7.60
N HIS A 35 -7.63 9.58 8.35
CA HIS A 35 -6.89 9.73 9.60
C HIS A 35 -7.85 9.52 10.77
N PHE A 36 -7.72 8.40 11.47
CA PHE A 36 -8.65 7.99 12.53
C PHE A 36 -7.90 7.52 13.79
N PRO A 37 -8.54 7.56 14.98
CA PRO A 37 -7.97 7.02 16.20
C PRO A 37 -7.58 5.54 16.03
N GLY A 38 -6.30 5.21 16.22
CA GLY A 38 -5.80 3.85 16.02
C GLY A 38 -5.14 3.60 14.65
N CYS A 39 -5.13 4.58 13.75
CA CYS A 39 -4.33 4.48 12.51
C CYS A 39 -2.80 4.46 12.77
N GLN A 40 -2.36 4.75 14.00
CA GLN A 40 -0.96 4.78 14.41
C GLN A 40 -0.60 3.63 15.38
N ASN A 41 0.39 2.84 14.99
CA ASN A 41 1.11 1.91 15.84
C ASN A 41 2.14 2.67 16.67
N LYS A 42 1.83 2.86 17.96
CA LYS A 42 2.66 3.63 18.90
C LYS A 42 4.05 3.02 19.14
N ARG A 43 4.28 1.76 18.76
CA ARG A 43 5.59 1.08 18.89
C ARG A 43 6.59 1.46 17.80
N LEU A 44 6.12 2.01 16.68
CA LEU A 44 7.02 2.43 15.61
C LEU A 44 7.74 3.72 15.97
N THR A 45 9.01 3.80 15.61
CA THR A 45 9.81 5.03 15.72
C THR A 45 10.61 5.22 14.42
N PRO A 46 10.87 6.48 14.00
CA PRO A 46 10.47 7.73 14.64
C PRO A 46 8.98 8.07 14.44
N HIS A 47 8.41 8.87 15.33
CA HIS A 47 7.09 9.48 15.13
C HIS A 47 7.26 10.77 14.32
N ILE A 48 6.53 10.87 13.21
CA ILE A 48 6.48 12.07 12.38
C ILE A 48 5.04 12.60 12.43
N ASP A 49 4.89 13.86 12.82
CA ASP A 49 3.59 14.48 12.98
C ASP A 49 2.83 14.54 11.65
N GLY A 50 1.54 14.22 11.69
CA GLY A 50 0.70 14.06 10.50
C GLY A 50 1.01 12.85 9.61
N ALA A 51 2.04 12.04 9.93
CA ALA A 51 2.51 10.93 9.11
C ALA A 51 2.52 9.59 9.89
N PRO A 52 1.34 8.98 10.10
CA PRO A 52 1.20 7.79 10.93
C PRO A 52 2.03 6.62 10.38
N ASN A 53 2.53 5.76 11.26
CA ASN A 53 3.30 4.56 10.92
C ASN A 53 4.51 4.78 10.02
N TYR A 54 5.14 5.96 10.08
CA TYR A 54 6.41 6.19 9.41
C TYR A 54 7.46 5.18 9.90
N ARG A 55 8.24 4.63 8.96
CA ARG A 55 9.34 3.69 9.21
C ARG A 55 10.28 3.58 8.01
N GLN A 56 11.46 3.03 8.22
CA GLN A 56 12.45 2.72 7.19
C GLN A 56 12.80 1.23 7.21
N ALA A 57 12.99 0.62 6.05
CA ALA A 57 13.34 -0.80 5.91
C ALA A 57 14.83 -1.02 6.20
N GLY A 58 15.19 -1.29 7.45
CA GLY A 58 16.59 -1.40 7.88
C GLY A 58 17.40 -0.16 7.50
N SER A 59 18.54 -0.36 6.84
CA SER A 59 19.38 0.73 6.32
C SER A 59 19.08 1.10 4.86
N LEU A 60 18.01 0.57 4.27
CA LEU A 60 17.66 0.80 2.87
C LEU A 60 16.96 2.14 2.69
N ARG A 61 17.06 2.72 1.49
CA ARG A 61 16.35 3.94 1.07
C ARG A 61 14.88 3.68 0.71
N VAL A 62 14.24 2.82 1.48
CA VAL A 62 12.84 2.43 1.33
C VAL A 62 12.14 2.71 2.64
N HIS A 63 11.14 3.57 2.57
CA HIS A 63 10.39 4.08 3.69
C HIS A 63 8.93 3.64 3.55
N GLY A 64 8.25 3.54 4.68
CA GLY A 64 6.83 3.25 4.72
C GLY A 64 6.09 4.25 5.59
N VAL A 65 4.88 4.63 5.20
CA VAL A 65 3.99 5.52 5.98
C VAL A 65 2.53 5.13 5.75
N ALA A 66 1.65 5.27 6.73
CA ALA A 66 0.20 5.21 6.51
C ALA A 66 -0.26 6.51 5.84
N MET A 67 -1.58 6.70 5.59
CA MET A 67 -2.01 7.91 4.87
C MET A 67 -1.66 9.17 5.69
N PRO A 68 -0.79 10.06 5.18
CA PRO A 68 -0.43 11.27 5.89
C PRO A 68 -1.42 12.40 5.61
N THR A 69 -1.41 13.43 6.45
CA THR A 69 -1.93 14.76 6.10
C THR A 69 -0.97 15.45 5.12
N MET A 70 -1.40 16.55 4.48
CA MET A 70 -0.50 17.35 3.64
C MET A 70 0.73 17.85 4.42
N GLU A 71 0.54 18.27 5.67
CA GLU A 71 1.64 18.62 6.58
C GLU A 71 2.52 17.41 6.91
N GLY A 72 1.93 16.24 7.12
CA GLY A 72 2.66 14.98 7.31
C GLY A 72 3.56 14.63 6.13
N ILE A 73 3.12 14.86 4.89
CA ILE A 73 3.94 14.68 3.69
C ILE A 73 5.17 15.59 3.77
N VAL A 74 4.97 16.88 4.07
CA VAL A 74 6.05 17.86 4.23
C VAL A 74 7.03 17.41 5.33
N ASN A 75 6.53 16.98 6.48
CA ASN A 75 7.35 16.52 7.60
C ASN A 75 8.20 15.30 7.23
N VAL A 76 7.63 14.34 6.48
CA VAL A 76 8.37 13.17 5.97
C VAL A 76 9.46 13.59 4.97
N LEU A 77 9.14 14.48 4.03
CA LEU A 77 10.11 14.97 3.05
C LEU A 77 11.26 15.71 3.72
N ASN A 78 10.97 16.52 4.74
CA ASN A 78 11.99 17.20 5.55
C ASN A 78 12.86 16.21 6.32
N HIS A 79 12.25 15.20 6.94
CA HIS A 79 12.96 14.16 7.67
C HIS A 79 13.95 13.38 6.77
N ILE A 80 13.55 13.08 5.53
CA ILE A 80 14.39 12.39 4.54
C ILE A 80 15.44 13.34 3.92
N GLY A 81 15.23 14.65 4.00
CA GLY A 81 16.12 15.67 3.42
C GLY A 81 15.85 15.92 1.94
N ALA A 82 14.60 15.83 1.51
CA ALA A 82 14.16 15.95 0.12
C ALA A 82 13.93 17.40 -0.35
N GLN A 83 14.69 18.33 0.20
CA GLN A 83 14.61 19.76 -0.16
C GLN A 83 15.75 20.12 -1.12
N LYS A 84 15.51 21.09 -2.03
CA LYS A 84 16.56 21.65 -2.89
C LYS A 84 17.73 22.26 -2.12
N LYS A 85 17.48 22.76 -0.90
CA LYS A 85 18.51 23.23 0.04
C LYS A 85 18.79 22.13 1.06
N GLY A 86 20.02 21.60 1.09
CA GLY A 86 20.42 20.53 2.03
C GLY A 86 20.92 19.26 1.33
N LYS A 87 20.54 18.08 1.85
CA LYS A 87 20.98 16.75 1.36
C LYS A 87 20.57 16.45 -0.08
N GLN A 88 19.62 17.19 -0.65
CA GLN A 88 19.12 17.05 -2.03
C GLN A 88 18.70 15.62 -2.38
N THR A 89 18.05 14.93 -1.43
CA THR A 89 17.53 13.59 -1.66
C THR A 89 16.35 13.65 -2.63
N ARG A 90 16.38 12.87 -3.71
CA ARG A 90 15.21 12.72 -4.59
C ARG A 90 14.31 11.60 -4.07
N VAL A 91 13.04 11.91 -3.84
CA VAL A 91 12.03 10.99 -3.34
C VAL A 91 11.04 10.64 -4.46
N LEU A 92 10.63 9.37 -4.51
CA LEU A 92 9.49 8.92 -5.30
C LEU A 92 8.42 8.37 -4.36
N TRP A 93 7.32 9.11 -4.25
CA TRP A 93 6.19 8.75 -3.42
C TRP A 93 5.23 7.85 -4.19
N HIS A 94 5.08 6.59 -3.76
CA HIS A 94 4.12 5.68 -4.38
C HIS A 94 2.85 5.60 -3.53
N SER A 95 1.72 5.93 -4.14
CA SER A 95 0.42 5.60 -3.60
C SER A 95 -0.05 4.27 -4.19
N LEU A 96 -0.33 3.31 -3.31
CA LEU A 96 -0.78 1.97 -3.70
C LEU A 96 -2.31 1.81 -3.66
N ARG A 97 -3.04 2.89 -3.38
CA ARG A 97 -4.49 2.83 -3.15
C ARG A 97 -5.25 2.64 -4.45
N GLU A 98 -6.10 1.61 -4.52
CA GLU A 98 -7.08 1.44 -5.60
C GLU A 98 -8.28 2.38 -5.47
N GLU A 99 -8.66 2.73 -4.23
CA GLU A 99 -9.72 3.69 -3.96
C GLU A 99 -9.28 5.14 -4.18
N PRO A 100 -10.20 6.04 -4.60
CA PRO A 100 -9.91 7.46 -4.71
C PRO A 100 -9.70 8.09 -3.32
N VAL A 101 -8.70 8.97 -3.23
CA VAL A 101 -8.38 9.77 -2.06
C VAL A 101 -8.55 11.25 -2.42
N ILE A 102 -9.04 12.05 -1.47
CA ILE A 102 -9.13 13.50 -1.62
C ILE A 102 -8.61 14.18 -0.35
N TYR A 103 -7.90 15.30 -0.51
CA TYR A 103 -7.52 16.16 0.62
C TYR A 103 -8.51 17.30 0.75
N ILE A 104 -9.02 17.51 1.96
CA ILE A 104 -9.86 18.66 2.31
C ILE A 104 -9.21 19.35 3.50
N ASN A 105 -8.86 20.64 3.37
CA ASN A 105 -8.13 21.40 4.39
C ASN A 105 -6.87 20.68 4.90
N GLY A 106 -6.15 20.00 4.00
CA GLY A 106 -4.93 19.25 4.33
C GLY A 106 -5.15 17.87 4.97
N ARG A 107 -6.39 17.48 5.28
CA ARG A 107 -6.74 16.16 5.83
C ARG A 107 -7.15 15.19 4.72
N PRO A 108 -6.74 13.91 4.75
CA PRO A 108 -7.13 12.92 3.75
C PRO A 108 -8.50 12.31 4.06
N PHE A 109 -9.32 12.18 3.03
CA PHE A 109 -10.65 11.55 3.06
C PHE A 109 -10.78 10.49 1.96
N VAL A 110 -11.60 9.48 2.24
CA VAL A 110 -11.95 8.42 1.30
C VAL A 110 -13.46 8.21 1.24
N LEU A 111 -13.93 7.73 0.10
CA LEU A 111 -15.33 7.37 -0.10
C LEU A 111 -15.65 6.04 0.59
N ARG A 112 -16.77 5.98 1.32
CA ARG A 112 -17.28 4.74 1.93
C ARG A 112 -18.77 4.61 1.73
N ASP A 113 -19.27 3.38 1.76
CA ASP A 113 -20.71 3.12 1.87
C ASP A 113 -21.20 3.50 3.26
N ALA A 114 -22.31 4.22 3.36
CA ALA A 114 -22.88 4.71 4.61
C ALA A 114 -23.35 3.57 5.55
N GLU A 115 -23.83 2.46 4.98
CA GLU A 115 -24.26 1.28 5.73
C GLU A 115 -23.05 0.40 6.14
N ARG A 116 -21.92 0.51 5.42
CA ARG A 116 -20.69 -0.26 5.67
C ARG A 116 -19.43 0.63 5.72
N PRO A 117 -19.35 1.58 6.67
CA PRO A 117 -18.33 2.65 6.65
C PRO A 117 -16.90 2.15 6.93
N PHE A 118 -16.75 0.94 7.47
CA PHE A 118 -15.46 0.29 7.72
C PHE A 118 -14.96 -0.59 6.58
N SER A 119 -15.80 -0.90 5.58
CA SER A 119 -15.41 -1.71 4.41
C SER A 119 -14.83 -0.81 3.32
N ASN A 120 -13.72 -1.21 2.68
CA ASN A 120 -13.20 -0.51 1.50
C ASN A 120 -14.18 -0.69 0.33
N LEU A 121 -14.26 0.32 -0.54
CA LEU A 121 -14.89 0.16 -1.85
C LEU A 121 -13.84 -0.45 -2.78
N GLU A 122 -14.05 -1.70 -3.19
CA GLU A 122 -13.10 -2.42 -4.03
C GLU A 122 -13.28 -2.05 -5.51
N TYR A 123 -12.18 -1.69 -6.17
CA TYR A 123 -12.13 -1.39 -7.61
C TYR A 123 -11.12 -2.32 -8.28
N THR A 124 -11.33 -3.63 -8.15
CA THR A 124 -10.33 -4.64 -8.53
C THR A 124 -9.80 -4.46 -9.96
N GLY A 125 -8.49 -4.30 -10.11
CA GLY A 125 -7.83 -4.14 -11.41
C GLY A 125 -7.97 -2.76 -12.05
N ILE A 126 -8.39 -1.74 -11.30
CA ILE A 126 -8.39 -0.35 -11.77
C ILE A 126 -6.96 0.11 -12.08
N ASN A 127 -6.79 0.87 -13.17
CA ASN A 127 -5.49 1.44 -13.54
C ASN A 127 -5.33 2.88 -13.01
N ARG A 128 -4.10 3.39 -13.06
CA ARG A 128 -3.75 4.75 -12.59
C ARG A 128 -4.68 5.83 -13.15
N GLU A 129 -4.81 5.89 -14.47
CA GLU A 129 -5.57 6.93 -15.17
C GLU A 129 -7.02 6.97 -14.67
N ARG A 130 -7.63 5.78 -14.49
CA ARG A 130 -9.01 5.69 -14.04
C ARG A 130 -9.19 6.14 -12.59
N VAL A 131 -8.26 5.79 -11.69
CA VAL A 131 -8.33 6.26 -10.30
C VAL A 131 -8.14 7.77 -10.22
N GLU A 132 -7.16 8.33 -10.92
CA GLU A 132 -6.91 9.78 -10.92
C GLU A 132 -8.10 10.56 -11.55
N GLN A 133 -8.74 10.02 -12.58
CA GLN A 133 -10.00 10.57 -13.12
C GLN A 133 -11.14 10.56 -12.09
N MET A 134 -11.24 9.49 -11.28
CA MET A 134 -12.23 9.43 -10.20
C MET A 134 -11.93 10.44 -9.09
N GLU A 135 -10.66 10.64 -8.74
CA GLU A 135 -10.25 11.66 -7.75
C GLU A 135 -10.56 13.08 -8.25
N PHE A 136 -10.34 13.36 -9.53
CA PHE A 136 -10.71 14.62 -10.16
C PHE A 136 -12.22 14.86 -10.10
N ARG A 137 -13.02 13.87 -10.51
CA ARG A 137 -14.50 13.97 -10.46
C ARG A 137 -15.02 14.07 -9.03
N LEU A 138 -14.39 13.37 -8.09
CA LEU A 138 -14.73 13.47 -6.67
C LEU A 138 -14.53 14.91 -6.15
N LYS A 139 -13.43 15.56 -6.55
CA LYS A 139 -13.21 16.98 -6.27
C LYS A 139 -14.33 17.86 -6.86
N GLU A 140 -14.70 17.65 -8.13
CA GLU A 140 -15.81 18.39 -8.76
C GLU A 140 -17.14 18.18 -8.04
N ASP A 141 -17.47 16.93 -7.68
CA ASP A 141 -18.69 16.60 -6.96
C ASP A 141 -18.73 17.27 -5.57
N ILE A 142 -17.60 17.28 -4.84
CA ILE A 142 -17.47 17.94 -3.54
C ILE A 142 -17.75 19.44 -3.66
N LEU A 143 -17.13 20.11 -4.62
CA LEU A 143 -17.31 21.55 -4.82
C LEU A 143 -18.74 21.88 -5.25
N GLN A 144 -19.36 21.03 -6.08
CA GLN A 144 -20.75 21.20 -6.51
C GLN A 144 -21.76 20.94 -5.39
N GLU A 145 -21.53 19.93 -4.54
CA GLU A 145 -22.35 19.68 -3.36
C GLU A 145 -22.19 20.86 -2.38
N ALA A 146 -20.96 21.28 -2.12
CA ALA A 146 -20.68 22.36 -1.17
C ALA A 146 -21.31 23.70 -1.56
N SER A 147 -21.41 24.01 -2.86
CA SER A 147 -22.07 25.25 -3.32
C SER A 147 -23.57 25.29 -2.96
N ARG A 148 -24.20 24.13 -2.71
CA ARG A 148 -25.61 24.03 -2.27
C ARG A 148 -25.77 24.21 -0.76
N TYR A 149 -24.69 24.02 0.00
CA TYR A 149 -24.68 24.05 1.46
C TYR A 149 -23.79 25.17 2.02
N GLY A 150 -23.69 26.30 1.31
CA GLY A 150 -22.97 27.48 1.77
C GLY A 150 -21.46 27.25 1.90
N ASN A 151 -20.86 26.58 0.91
CA ASN A 151 -19.45 26.20 0.87
C ASN A 151 -19.04 25.24 1.99
N LYS A 152 -19.95 24.34 2.37
CA LYS A 152 -19.68 23.28 3.35
C LYS A 152 -19.97 21.92 2.76
N ILE A 153 -19.16 20.93 3.10
CA ILE A 153 -19.35 19.53 2.73
C ILE A 153 -19.51 18.69 3.99
N LEU A 154 -20.39 17.70 3.94
CA LEU A 154 -20.55 16.76 5.05
C LEU A 154 -19.46 15.68 4.96
N VAL A 155 -18.64 15.61 6.01
CA VAL A 155 -17.60 14.59 6.22
C VAL A 155 -17.92 13.76 7.46
N THR A 156 -17.36 12.56 7.55
CA THR A 156 -17.59 11.64 8.66
C THR A 156 -16.27 11.29 9.34
N ASP A 157 -16.19 11.53 10.64
CA ASP A 157 -15.06 11.17 11.48
C ASP A 157 -15.36 9.91 12.31
N GLU A 158 -14.33 9.10 12.56
CA GLU A 158 -14.41 7.95 13.45
C GLU A 158 -13.85 8.33 14.83
N LEU A 159 -14.66 8.17 15.87
CA LEU A 159 -14.24 8.37 17.25
C LEU A 159 -13.50 7.14 17.80
N PRO A 160 -12.73 7.26 18.91
CA PRO A 160 -11.99 6.13 19.49
C PRO A 160 -12.86 4.94 19.93
N ASN A 161 -14.16 5.16 20.14
CA ASN A 161 -15.14 4.11 20.46
C ASN A 161 -15.72 3.43 19.20
N GLY A 162 -15.26 3.80 18.00
CA GLY A 162 -15.77 3.30 16.72
C GLY A 162 -17.04 4.00 16.23
N GLN A 163 -17.53 5.03 16.93
CA GLN A 163 -18.71 5.76 16.49
C GLN A 163 -18.36 6.67 15.31
N MET A 164 -19.22 6.67 14.29
CA MET A 164 -19.16 7.60 13.16
C MET A 164 -19.88 8.90 13.53
N VAL A 165 -19.25 10.04 13.29
CA VAL A 165 -19.79 11.37 13.57
C VAL A 165 -19.66 12.24 12.34
N ASP A 166 -20.81 12.72 11.86
CA ASP A 166 -20.85 13.64 10.73
C ASP A 166 -20.57 15.07 11.18
N GLN A 167 -19.82 15.79 10.35
CA GLN A 167 -19.40 17.17 10.59
C GLN A 167 -19.43 17.96 9.29
N TRP A 168 -19.80 19.23 9.39
CA TRP A 168 -19.73 20.16 8.27
C TRP A 168 -18.34 20.78 8.18
N GLU A 169 -17.63 20.46 7.10
CA GLU A 169 -16.32 21.02 6.80
C GLU A 169 -16.45 22.15 5.79
N SER A 170 -15.82 23.30 6.07
CA SER A 170 -15.83 24.43 5.12
C SER A 170 -14.85 24.16 3.99
N VAL A 171 -15.29 24.35 2.74
CA VAL A 171 -14.48 24.06 1.55
C VAL A 171 -14.49 25.21 0.55
N MET A 172 -13.33 25.41 -0.07
CA MET A 172 -13.13 26.31 -1.20
C MET A 172 -12.35 25.55 -2.28
N SER A 173 -12.27 26.12 -3.49
CA SER A 173 -11.60 25.47 -4.62
C SER A 173 -10.12 25.15 -4.36
N ASP A 174 -9.45 25.91 -3.49
CA ASP A 174 -8.04 25.74 -3.11
C ASP A 174 -7.83 24.83 -1.90
N THR A 175 -8.88 24.51 -1.14
CA THR A 175 -8.79 23.63 0.03
C THR A 175 -9.10 22.17 -0.29
N VAL A 176 -9.71 21.89 -1.45
CA VAL A 176 -9.97 20.53 -1.95
C VAL A 176 -8.93 20.17 -3.01
N LYS A 177 -8.09 19.16 -2.74
CA LYS A 177 -6.98 18.77 -3.62
C LYS A 177 -6.94 17.27 -3.86
N THR A 178 -6.68 16.87 -5.10
CA THR A 178 -6.31 15.48 -5.41
C THR A 178 -4.89 15.20 -4.92
N PRO A 179 -4.50 13.93 -4.72
CA PRO A 179 -3.12 13.59 -4.39
C PRO A 179 -2.12 14.14 -5.41
N LEU A 180 -2.43 14.06 -6.71
CA LEU A 180 -1.56 14.58 -7.76
C LEU A 180 -1.30 16.08 -7.60
N GLU A 181 -2.36 16.87 -7.39
CA GLU A 181 -2.25 18.33 -7.18
C GLU A 181 -1.40 18.66 -5.94
N VAL A 182 -1.51 17.87 -4.86
CA VAL A 182 -0.68 18.03 -3.66
C VAL A 182 0.81 17.87 -3.97
N TYR A 183 1.20 16.84 -4.72
CA TYR A 183 2.61 16.62 -5.04
C TYR A 183 3.15 17.61 -6.08
N GLU A 184 2.34 17.99 -7.07
CA GLU A 184 2.71 19.05 -8.02
C GLU A 184 2.97 20.38 -7.29
N GLU A 185 2.14 20.74 -6.31
CA GLU A 185 2.36 21.94 -5.50
C GLU A 185 3.68 21.84 -4.70
N LEU A 186 3.97 20.70 -4.08
CA LEU A 186 5.23 20.48 -3.36
C LEU A 186 6.46 20.59 -4.26
N GLN A 187 6.37 20.11 -5.51
CA GLN A 187 7.43 20.28 -6.50
C GLN A 187 7.69 21.77 -6.81
N HIS A 188 6.62 22.56 -7.00
CA HIS A 188 6.72 24.01 -7.19
C HIS A 188 7.32 24.72 -5.97
N GLN A 189 7.00 24.26 -4.76
CA GLN A 189 7.61 24.74 -3.51
C GLN A 189 9.08 24.34 -3.33
N GLY A 190 9.63 23.51 -4.23
CA GLY A 190 11.05 23.17 -4.26
C GLY A 190 11.41 21.87 -3.54
N TYR A 191 10.44 21.01 -3.25
CA TYR A 191 10.71 19.64 -2.86
C TYR A 191 11.13 18.79 -4.06
N LEU A 192 12.08 17.89 -3.82
CA LEU A 192 12.57 16.92 -4.80
C LEU A 192 11.77 15.63 -4.71
N VAL A 193 10.44 15.74 -4.88
CA VAL A 193 9.51 14.61 -4.79
C VAL A 193 8.82 14.40 -6.13
N ASP A 194 8.77 13.16 -6.58
CA ASP A 194 7.90 12.73 -7.67
C ASP A 194 6.78 11.85 -7.11
N TYR A 195 5.61 11.86 -7.75
CA TYR A 195 4.45 11.10 -7.32
C TYR A 195 4.06 10.05 -8.37
N GLU A 196 3.82 8.82 -7.90
CA GLU A 196 3.38 7.70 -8.72
C GLU A 196 2.18 7.01 -8.07
N ARG A 197 1.11 6.83 -8.83
CA ARG A 197 -0.08 6.09 -8.40
C ARG A 197 -0.07 4.70 -9.04
N VAL A 198 0.14 3.68 -8.20
CA VAL A 198 0.16 2.26 -8.61
C VAL A 198 -0.96 1.54 -7.85
N PRO A 199 -2.23 1.67 -8.30
CA PRO A 199 -3.35 1.07 -7.59
C PRO A 199 -3.22 -0.44 -7.57
N ILE A 200 -3.14 -1.02 -6.37
CA ILE A 200 -3.04 -2.47 -6.18
C ILE A 200 -4.17 -2.89 -5.25
N THR A 201 -4.84 -3.99 -5.61
CA THR A 201 -5.97 -4.48 -4.86
C THR A 201 -5.56 -4.82 -3.43
N ASP A 202 -6.27 -4.25 -2.46
CA ASP A 202 -5.95 -4.44 -1.05
C ASP A 202 -6.07 -5.92 -0.68
N GLU A 203 -5.26 -6.35 0.27
CA GLU A 203 -5.29 -7.69 0.86
C GLU A 203 -5.16 -8.89 -0.12
N LYS A 204 -4.77 -8.68 -1.38
CA LYS A 204 -4.49 -9.79 -2.32
C LYS A 204 -3.00 -9.87 -2.66
N ALA A 205 -2.56 -11.06 -3.09
CA ALA A 205 -1.23 -11.19 -3.66
C ALA A 205 -1.11 -10.35 -4.94
N PRO A 206 0.02 -9.67 -5.17
CA PRO A 206 0.23 -8.96 -6.43
C PRO A 206 0.07 -9.93 -7.60
N LYS A 207 -0.67 -9.50 -8.61
CA LYS A 207 -0.86 -10.23 -9.86
C LYS A 207 0.28 -9.91 -10.83
N GLU A 208 0.41 -10.72 -11.87
CA GLU A 208 1.46 -10.55 -12.91
C GLU A 208 1.57 -9.11 -13.43
N GLY A 209 0.45 -8.48 -13.77
CA GLY A 209 0.43 -7.08 -14.22
C GLY A 209 0.88 -6.05 -13.17
N ASP A 210 0.76 -6.35 -11.87
CA ASP A 210 1.26 -5.49 -10.81
C ASP A 210 2.80 -5.48 -10.82
N PHE A 211 3.43 -6.63 -11.11
CA PHE A 211 4.88 -6.71 -11.25
C PHE A 211 5.37 -5.94 -12.47
N ASP A 212 4.67 -6.05 -13.61
CA ASP A 212 5.03 -5.30 -14.82
C ASP A 212 4.96 -3.79 -14.58
N ASN A 213 3.88 -3.30 -13.96
CA ASN A 213 3.74 -1.88 -13.61
C ASN A 213 4.86 -1.38 -12.69
N LEU A 214 5.35 -2.23 -11.78
CA LEU A 214 6.47 -1.90 -10.89
C LEU A 214 7.84 -1.96 -11.59
N LEU A 215 7.97 -2.70 -12.69
CA LEU A 215 9.20 -2.85 -13.46
C LEU A 215 9.40 -1.76 -14.53
N VAL A 216 8.32 -1.16 -15.04
CA VAL A 216 8.34 -0.20 -16.16
C VAL A 216 8.86 1.21 -15.78
N GLY A 217 9.03 1.51 -14.49
CA GLY A 217 9.58 2.80 -14.03
C GLY A 217 11.10 2.79 -13.83
N ASN A 218 11.85 3.55 -14.64
CA ASN A 218 13.32 3.76 -14.57
C ASN A 218 13.80 4.53 -13.30
N THR A 219 13.20 4.30 -12.14
CA THR A 219 13.35 5.13 -10.93
C THR A 219 14.37 4.54 -9.94
N PHE A 220 15.49 4.07 -10.47
CA PHE A 220 16.52 3.28 -9.81
C PHE A 220 17.40 4.03 -8.79
N SER A 221 17.17 5.32 -8.52
CA SER A 221 18.05 6.13 -7.67
C SER A 221 17.32 7.03 -6.67
N ARG A 222 16.03 6.77 -6.40
CA ARG A 222 15.20 7.63 -5.54
C ARG A 222 14.78 6.91 -4.27
N ASP A 223 14.76 7.64 -3.17
CA ASP A 223 14.19 7.18 -1.91
C ASP A 223 12.70 6.92 -2.13
N CYS A 224 12.22 5.73 -1.78
CA CYS A 224 10.86 5.31 -2.09
C CYS A 224 10.00 5.31 -0.83
N ILE A 225 8.86 5.99 -0.84
CA ILE A 225 7.88 5.92 0.25
C ILE A 225 6.71 5.06 -0.21
N LEU A 226 6.37 4.04 0.57
CA LEU A 226 5.31 3.08 0.29
C LEU A 226 4.27 3.03 1.41
N ARG A 227 2.99 2.97 1.05
CA ARG A 227 1.93 2.76 2.03
C ARG A 227 1.82 1.27 2.38
N ARG A 228 2.02 0.92 3.66
CA ARG A 228 2.14 -0.47 4.20
C ARG A 228 3.37 -1.23 3.67
N GLN A 229 3.89 -2.19 4.45
CA GLN A 229 4.91 -3.14 3.98
C GLN A 229 4.16 -4.18 3.14
N SER A 230 3.64 -3.71 2.02
CA SER A 230 3.00 -4.54 1.01
C SER A 230 4.08 -5.32 0.28
N ALA A 231 3.69 -6.41 -0.38
CA ALA A 231 4.56 -7.17 -1.27
C ALA A 231 5.34 -6.27 -2.26
N ILE A 232 4.81 -5.09 -2.60
CA ILE A 232 5.44 -4.06 -3.45
C ILE A 232 6.74 -3.49 -2.85
N ALA A 233 6.81 -3.28 -1.54
CA ALA A 233 8.06 -2.87 -0.88
C ALA A 233 9.13 -3.94 -1.02
N ILE A 234 8.72 -5.20 -0.86
CA ILE A 234 9.60 -6.35 -1.00
C ILE A 234 10.05 -6.48 -2.47
N ILE A 235 9.13 -6.42 -3.43
CA ILE A 235 9.39 -6.42 -4.88
C ILE A 235 10.42 -5.36 -5.26
N LYS A 236 10.24 -4.13 -4.76
CA LYS A 236 11.14 -3.03 -5.09
C LYS A 236 12.53 -3.21 -4.49
N ILE A 237 12.62 -3.67 -3.24
CA ILE A 237 13.90 -3.98 -2.60
C ILE A 237 14.59 -5.14 -3.31
N LEU A 238 13.87 -6.22 -3.64
CA LEU A 238 14.40 -7.34 -4.42
C LEU A 238 14.97 -6.85 -5.74
N ARG A 239 14.26 -5.99 -6.47
CA ARG A 239 14.76 -5.40 -7.72
C ARG A 239 16.00 -4.53 -7.53
N LEU A 240 16.07 -3.74 -6.45
CA LEU A 240 17.26 -2.93 -6.10
C LEU A 240 18.47 -3.82 -5.76
N GLU A 241 18.25 -4.94 -5.06
CA GLU A 241 19.29 -5.90 -4.69
C GLU A 241 19.71 -6.82 -5.86
N SER A 242 18.90 -6.98 -6.91
CA SER A 242 19.16 -7.86 -8.06
C SER A 242 19.95 -7.21 -9.22
N ILE A 243 20.46 -5.98 -9.07
CA ILE A 243 21.48 -5.40 -9.96
C ILE A 243 22.86 -5.86 -9.43
N PRO A 244 23.68 -6.58 -10.22
CA PRO A 244 24.33 -7.80 -9.75
C PRO A 244 25.55 -7.62 -8.84
N ARG A 245 25.61 -8.48 -7.81
CA ARG A 245 26.83 -9.24 -7.43
C ARG A 245 26.44 -10.67 -7.03
N THR A 246 26.04 -11.50 -7.99
CA THR A 246 26.35 -12.95 -8.09
C THR A 246 25.48 -13.60 -9.16
N SER A 247 26.11 -14.37 -10.03
CA SER A 247 25.50 -15.18 -11.09
C SER A 247 24.99 -16.50 -10.52
N SER A 248 23.67 -16.67 -10.40
CA SER A 248 23.08 -17.99 -10.16
C SER A 248 21.74 -18.13 -10.90
N ILE A 249 21.69 -19.16 -11.74
CA ILE A 249 20.57 -19.51 -12.63
C ILE A 249 19.49 -20.21 -11.80
N GLY A 250 18.32 -19.59 -11.65
CA GLY A 250 17.12 -20.28 -11.17
C GLY A 250 16.51 -21.11 -12.30
N LYS A 251 16.61 -22.45 -12.24
CA LYS A 251 15.85 -23.35 -13.10
C LYS A 251 14.51 -23.64 -12.42
N VAL A 252 13.41 -23.28 -13.06
CA VAL A 252 12.06 -23.75 -12.66
C VAL A 252 11.99 -25.21 -13.09
N PHE A 253 11.96 -26.13 -12.13
CA PHE A 253 11.73 -27.55 -12.42
C PHE A 253 10.23 -27.81 -12.52
N TYR A 254 9.78 -28.40 -13.64
CA TYR A 254 8.50 -29.09 -13.65
C TYR A 254 8.61 -30.27 -12.69
N ALA A 255 7.72 -30.33 -11.71
CA ALA A 255 7.74 -31.37 -10.68
C ALA A 255 7.62 -32.76 -11.31
N GLY A 256 8.76 -33.45 -11.46
CA GLY A 256 8.83 -34.90 -11.58
C GLY A 256 8.71 -35.52 -10.19
N ASN A 257 8.08 -36.69 -10.14
CA ASN A 257 7.65 -37.46 -8.97
C ASN A 257 8.78 -37.95 -8.03
N ASP A 258 9.66 -37.08 -7.55
CA ASP A 258 10.60 -37.40 -6.48
C ASP A 258 10.28 -36.55 -5.25
N LEU A 259 9.13 -36.86 -4.63
CA LEU A 259 8.84 -36.45 -3.26
C LEU A 259 9.61 -37.37 -2.32
N ASP A 260 10.88 -37.04 -2.08
CA ASP A 260 11.59 -37.58 -0.93
C ASP A 260 10.81 -37.25 0.36
N ASP A 261 10.47 -38.31 1.08
CA ASP A 261 9.68 -38.39 2.30
C ASP A 261 10.39 -37.71 3.49
N TYR A 262 10.52 -36.38 3.44
CA TYR A 262 10.93 -35.57 4.58
C TYR A 262 9.72 -34.86 5.17
N SER A 263 9.21 -35.44 6.27
CA SER A 263 8.16 -34.88 7.11
C SER A 263 8.57 -33.49 7.63
N PRO A 264 7.84 -32.40 7.31
CA PRO A 264 8.16 -31.05 7.76
C PRO A 264 7.64 -30.82 9.20
N SER A 265 7.97 -31.71 10.14
CA SER A 265 7.30 -31.77 11.44
C SER A 265 7.91 -30.90 12.54
N SER A 266 9.01 -30.18 12.30
CA SER A 266 9.55 -29.25 13.30
C SER A 266 8.91 -27.86 13.18
N GLU A 267 8.53 -27.30 14.33
CA GLU A 267 8.03 -25.92 14.44
C GLU A 267 9.00 -24.90 13.80
N GLU A 268 10.30 -25.20 13.83
CA GLU A 268 11.36 -24.43 13.17
C GLU A 268 11.24 -24.38 11.64
N ALA A 269 10.89 -25.50 10.97
CA ALA A 269 10.72 -25.52 9.51
C ALA A 269 9.55 -24.65 9.06
N ILE A 270 8.48 -24.61 9.87
CA ILE A 270 7.31 -23.76 9.63
C ILE A 270 7.68 -22.28 9.75
N LEU A 271 8.44 -21.90 10.79
CA LEU A 271 8.92 -20.51 10.96
C LEU A 271 9.88 -20.08 9.84
N ARG A 272 10.63 -21.03 9.25
CA ARG A 272 11.45 -20.79 8.05
C ARG A 272 10.65 -20.74 6.75
N GLY A 273 9.33 -20.95 6.78
CA GLY A 273 8.48 -20.90 5.61
C GLY A 273 8.66 -22.11 4.66
N GLU A 274 9.12 -23.25 5.18
CA GLU A 274 9.41 -24.47 4.39
C GLU A 274 8.15 -25.28 4.07
N TYR A 275 7.12 -24.62 3.54
CA TYR A 275 5.89 -25.27 3.09
C TYR A 275 6.12 -26.08 1.81
N ALA A 276 5.38 -27.18 1.63
CA ALA A 276 5.52 -28.06 0.46
C ALA A 276 5.44 -27.29 -0.87
N VAL A 277 4.47 -26.38 -1.00
CA VAL A 277 4.29 -25.51 -2.17
C VAL A 277 5.45 -24.53 -2.41
N ILE A 278 6.17 -24.13 -1.35
CA ILE A 278 7.35 -23.28 -1.46
C ILE A 278 8.56 -24.10 -1.87
N ARG A 279 8.71 -25.32 -1.34
CA ARG A 279 9.81 -26.23 -1.70
C ARG A 279 9.75 -26.65 -3.17
N SER A 280 8.55 -26.81 -3.75
CA SER A 280 8.38 -27.19 -5.15
C SER A 280 8.87 -26.13 -6.16
N LEU A 281 9.13 -24.88 -5.74
CA LEU A 281 9.58 -23.81 -6.64
C LEU A 281 11.04 -23.95 -7.12
N GLY A 282 11.88 -24.73 -6.44
CA GLY A 282 13.29 -24.93 -6.84
C GLY A 282 14.20 -23.69 -6.71
N GLY A 283 13.74 -22.59 -6.11
CA GLY A 283 14.44 -21.30 -6.04
C GLY A 283 15.03 -20.97 -4.66
N VAL A 284 16.01 -21.75 -4.18
CA VAL A 284 16.61 -21.58 -2.83
C VAL A 284 17.19 -20.19 -2.61
N GLU A 285 17.94 -19.65 -3.58
CA GLU A 285 18.54 -18.31 -3.43
C GLU A 285 17.50 -17.20 -3.55
N GLY A 286 16.50 -17.36 -4.43
CA GLY A 286 15.37 -16.43 -4.53
C GLY A 286 14.60 -16.36 -3.20
N LYS A 287 14.31 -17.52 -2.60
CA LYS A 287 13.72 -17.60 -1.25
C LYS A 287 14.60 -16.90 -0.21
N ARG A 288 15.90 -17.20 -0.16
CA ARG A 288 16.82 -16.59 0.79
C ARG A 288 16.86 -15.07 0.68
N GLN A 289 16.80 -14.54 -0.54
CA GLN A 289 16.73 -13.10 -0.77
C GLN A 289 15.41 -12.52 -0.26
N VAL A 290 14.27 -13.14 -0.60
CA VAL A 290 12.95 -12.74 -0.12
C VAL A 290 12.89 -12.74 1.40
N ASP A 291 13.41 -13.78 2.05
CA ASP A 291 13.43 -13.90 3.52
C ASP A 291 14.18 -12.72 4.16
N LYS A 292 15.38 -12.38 3.65
CA LYS A 292 16.15 -11.23 4.13
C LYS A 292 15.39 -9.91 3.96
N VAL A 293 14.69 -9.74 2.85
CA VAL A 293 13.93 -8.51 2.58
C VAL A 293 12.68 -8.43 3.45
N ILE A 294 12.00 -9.55 3.69
CA ILE A 294 10.89 -9.63 4.66
C ILE A 294 11.38 -9.23 6.04
N ASP A 295 12.55 -9.71 6.46
CA ASP A 295 13.11 -9.39 7.78
C ASP A 295 13.49 -7.90 7.91
N LYS A 296 13.97 -7.26 6.85
CA LYS A 296 14.17 -5.79 6.84
C LYS A 296 12.84 -5.01 6.85
N CYS A 297 11.74 -5.67 6.53
CA CYS A 297 10.39 -5.13 6.39
C CYS A 297 9.44 -5.66 7.48
N ASP A 298 9.95 -6.01 8.66
CA ASP A 298 9.20 -6.68 9.74
C ASP A 298 8.48 -5.72 10.71
N SER A 299 8.86 -4.44 10.71
CA SER A 299 8.43 -3.43 11.67
C SER A 299 6.92 -3.35 11.98
N MET A 300 6.06 -3.67 11.00
CA MET A 300 4.61 -3.75 11.22
C MET A 300 4.16 -5.18 11.43
N GLN A 301 4.54 -6.08 10.52
CA GLN A 301 4.22 -7.50 10.54
C GLN A 301 5.21 -8.24 9.65
N ASN A 302 5.87 -9.26 10.20
CA ASN A 302 6.67 -10.17 9.40
C ASN A 302 5.74 -11.18 8.69
N LEU A 303 5.83 -11.27 7.36
CA LEU A 303 4.98 -12.14 6.54
C LEU A 303 5.14 -13.62 6.94
N ARG A 304 6.36 -14.09 7.22
CA ARG A 304 6.62 -15.50 7.55
C ARG A 304 6.07 -15.85 8.93
N GLU A 305 6.24 -14.97 9.91
CA GLU A 305 5.65 -15.14 11.24
C GLU A 305 4.12 -15.11 11.20
N ALA A 306 3.53 -14.25 10.37
CA ALA A 306 2.08 -14.19 10.19
C ALA A 306 1.53 -15.49 9.59
N ILE A 307 2.17 -16.06 8.56
CA ILE A 307 1.77 -17.35 7.98
C ILE A 307 1.81 -18.45 9.06
N ALA A 308 2.91 -18.53 9.82
CA ALA A 308 3.04 -19.49 10.92
C ALA A 308 1.94 -19.31 11.98
N THR A 309 1.63 -18.06 12.33
CA THR A 309 0.58 -17.71 13.30
C THR A 309 -0.80 -18.15 12.83
N TYR A 310 -1.19 -17.81 11.60
CA TYR A 310 -2.50 -18.21 11.06
C TYR A 310 -2.62 -19.72 10.91
N ARG A 311 -1.57 -20.42 10.49
CA ARG A 311 -1.55 -21.90 10.47
C ARG A 311 -1.85 -22.48 11.85
N ASN A 312 -1.14 -22.01 12.87
CA ASN A 312 -1.31 -22.49 14.23
C ASN A 312 -2.71 -22.16 14.79
N SER A 313 -3.25 -20.98 14.43
CA SER A 313 -4.64 -20.61 14.71
C SER A 313 -5.61 -21.62 14.09
N THR A 314 -5.49 -21.93 12.79
CA THR A 314 -6.35 -22.90 12.10
C THR A 314 -6.33 -24.28 12.74
N LEU A 315 -5.18 -24.75 13.22
CA LEU A 315 -5.06 -26.06 13.87
C LEU A 315 -5.68 -26.12 15.27
N ARG A 316 -5.68 -24.99 15.99
CA ARG A 316 -6.11 -24.91 17.39
C ARG A 316 -7.53 -24.35 17.56
N GLN A 317 -8.13 -23.81 16.49
CA GLN A 317 -9.43 -23.15 16.56
C GLN A 317 -10.57 -24.17 16.53
N PRO A 318 -11.34 -24.34 17.62
CA PRO A 318 -12.49 -25.24 17.64
C PRO A 318 -13.70 -24.69 16.88
N ASP A 319 -13.84 -23.36 16.81
CA ASP A 319 -14.94 -22.70 16.12
C ASP A 319 -14.75 -22.74 14.60
N GLU A 320 -15.72 -23.29 13.88
CA GLU A 320 -15.61 -23.53 12.44
C GLU A 320 -15.48 -22.24 11.62
N MET A 321 -16.27 -21.22 11.94
CA MET A 321 -16.21 -19.94 11.23
C MET A 321 -14.86 -19.23 11.44
N LYS A 322 -14.35 -19.21 12.67
CA LYS A 322 -13.03 -18.62 12.96
C LYS A 322 -11.89 -19.43 12.35
N ARG A 323 -12.05 -20.76 12.24
CA ARG A 323 -11.08 -21.65 11.62
C ARG A 323 -11.02 -21.41 10.11
N GLU A 324 -12.18 -21.28 9.47
CA GLU A 324 -12.29 -20.93 8.04
C GLU A 324 -11.68 -19.56 7.76
N ALA A 325 -12.00 -18.54 8.56
CA ALA A 325 -11.38 -17.22 8.45
C ALA A 325 -9.85 -17.27 8.61
N SER A 326 -9.35 -18.01 9.62
CA SER A 326 -7.90 -18.18 9.83
C SER A 326 -7.24 -18.92 8.65
N LEU A 327 -7.92 -19.90 8.07
CA LEU A 327 -7.46 -20.63 6.89
C LEU A 327 -7.38 -19.71 5.66
N SER A 328 -8.37 -18.84 5.44
CA SER A 328 -8.33 -17.85 4.35
C SER A 328 -7.08 -16.97 4.46
N PHE A 329 -6.86 -16.37 5.64
CA PHE A 329 -5.67 -15.55 5.87
C PHE A 329 -4.35 -16.33 5.71
N PHE A 330 -4.30 -17.57 6.19
CA PHE A 330 -3.13 -18.44 5.99
C PHE A 330 -2.82 -18.64 4.50
N VAL A 331 -3.83 -18.98 3.69
CA VAL A 331 -3.68 -19.22 2.26
C VAL A 331 -3.25 -17.94 1.53
N GLU A 332 -3.92 -16.82 1.79
CA GLU A 332 -3.60 -15.52 1.17
C GLU A 332 -2.17 -15.07 1.47
N TYR A 333 -1.71 -15.21 2.72
CA TYR A 333 -0.35 -14.81 3.10
C TYR A 333 0.69 -15.77 2.53
N LEU A 334 0.39 -17.07 2.47
CA LEU A 334 1.26 -18.06 1.83
C LEU A 334 1.38 -17.81 0.33
N GLU A 335 0.28 -17.46 -0.34
CA GLU A 335 0.25 -17.08 -1.75
C GLU A 335 1.09 -15.83 -2.01
N ARG A 336 0.97 -14.79 -1.16
CA ARG A 336 1.86 -13.61 -1.22
C ARG A 336 3.34 -14.00 -1.13
N TYR A 337 3.70 -14.85 -0.17
CA TYR A 337 5.08 -15.30 -0.01
C TYR A 337 5.57 -16.10 -1.22
N TYR A 338 4.73 -16.98 -1.75
CA TYR A 338 5.00 -17.74 -2.96
C TYR A 338 5.29 -16.83 -4.16
N PHE A 339 4.43 -15.86 -4.44
CA PHE A 339 4.62 -14.94 -5.57
C PHE A 339 5.84 -14.03 -5.43
N LEU A 340 6.21 -13.63 -4.21
CA LEU A 340 7.44 -12.90 -3.96
C LEU A 340 8.69 -13.71 -4.33
N ILE A 341 8.69 -15.01 -4.03
CA ILE A 341 9.78 -15.93 -4.42
C ILE A 341 9.82 -16.11 -5.94
N CYS A 342 8.67 -16.36 -6.56
CA CYS A 342 8.56 -16.44 -8.02
C CYS A 342 9.11 -15.18 -8.69
N PHE A 343 8.75 -14.01 -8.18
CA PHE A 343 9.24 -12.73 -8.68
C PHE A 343 10.75 -12.58 -8.49
N ALA A 344 11.30 -12.92 -7.32
CA ALA A 344 12.74 -12.87 -7.10
C ALA A 344 13.49 -13.75 -8.11
N VAL A 345 13.02 -14.98 -8.33
CA VAL A 345 13.59 -15.92 -9.31
C VAL A 345 13.50 -15.35 -10.73
N TYR A 346 12.35 -14.78 -11.11
CA TYR A 346 12.14 -14.15 -12.41
C TYR A 346 13.06 -12.94 -12.64
N VAL A 347 13.19 -12.05 -11.67
CA VAL A 347 14.06 -10.87 -11.78
C VAL A 347 15.51 -11.27 -12.01
N HIS A 348 15.99 -12.32 -11.33
CA HIS A 348 17.33 -12.85 -11.54
C HIS A 348 17.53 -13.45 -12.93
N SER A 349 16.54 -14.18 -13.46
CA SER A 349 16.64 -14.76 -14.80
C SER A 349 16.63 -13.69 -15.91
N VAL A 350 15.80 -12.65 -15.77
CA VAL A 350 15.75 -11.53 -16.73
C VAL A 350 17.01 -10.66 -16.66
N ALA A 351 17.49 -10.33 -15.46
CA ALA A 351 18.72 -9.56 -15.29
C ALA A 351 19.93 -10.28 -15.92
N LEU A 352 20.01 -11.61 -15.74
CA LEU A 352 21.04 -12.43 -16.37
C LEU A 352 20.94 -12.44 -17.90
N THR A 353 19.72 -12.53 -18.44
CA THR A 353 19.47 -12.51 -19.90
C THR A 353 19.90 -11.18 -20.52
N LEU A 354 19.62 -10.05 -19.87
CA LEU A 354 20.06 -8.73 -20.32
C LEU A 354 21.59 -8.56 -20.25
N LEU A 355 22.24 -9.10 -19.22
CA LEU A 355 23.70 -9.09 -19.08
C LEU A 355 24.39 -9.94 -20.16
N LEU A 356 23.87 -11.15 -20.42
CA LEU A 356 24.41 -12.05 -21.45
C LEU A 356 24.15 -11.53 -22.87
N GLY A 357 22.98 -10.92 -23.11
CA GLY A 357 22.66 -10.27 -24.40
C GLY A 357 23.55 -9.06 -24.69
N SER A 358 23.97 -8.31 -23.66
CA SER A 358 24.89 -7.17 -23.80
C SER A 358 26.33 -7.59 -24.13
N LEU A 359 26.76 -8.77 -23.66
CA LEU A 359 28.07 -9.34 -24.00
C LEU A 359 28.12 -9.83 -25.46
N HIS A 360 27.01 -10.30 -26.01
CA HIS A 360 26.97 -10.81 -27.39
C HIS A 360 27.01 -9.71 -28.47
N VAL A 361 26.75 -8.44 -28.12
CA VAL A 361 26.82 -7.32 -29.09
C VAL A 361 28.24 -6.75 -29.20
N GLN A 362 29.14 -7.04 -28.24
CA GLN A 362 30.52 -6.56 -28.30
C GLN A 362 31.48 -7.46 -29.12
N ASP A 363 31.07 -8.69 -29.46
CA ASP A 363 31.92 -9.66 -30.18
C ASP A 363 31.57 -9.83 -31.68
N ILE A 364 30.69 -8.99 -32.25
CA ILE A 364 30.35 -9.02 -33.70
C ILE A 364 30.84 -7.74 -34.41
N GLY A 365 31.86 -7.08 -33.84
CA GLY A 365 32.48 -5.88 -34.40
C GLY A 365 33.99 -5.90 -34.21
N ALA A 366 34.68 -6.85 -34.84
CA ALA A 366 36.12 -6.83 -35.06
C ALA A 366 36.45 -7.33 -36.47
#